data_AF-A0A6H0CUK4-F1
#
_entry.id   AF-A0A6H0CUK4-F1
#
_cell.length_a   1.000
_cell.length_b   1.000
_cell.length_c   1.000
_cell.angle_alpha   90.00
_cell.angle_beta   90.00
_cell.angle_gamma   90.00
#
_symmetry.space_group_name_H-M   'P 1'
#
loop_
_entity.id
_entity.type
_entity.pdbx_description
1 polymer ?
#
loop_
_entity_poly.entity_id
_entity_poly.type
_entity_poly.pdbx_seq_one_letter_code
_entity_poly.pdbx_strand_id
1 'polypeptide(L)'
;MVEPVTEGAGAQADTAEAWQPVVELCESLAAELPTVIPKIVDRIRLEIPSYQIVDREQQERDVTRHYQGLLTGVAARRSPTREEIQAAHALGAERAATGLPLHALVEAYHVGYREMWNVLLARARSHDPRAGAQLVSIVGMVWTWVQHSSSAAAEAYGAAVRAADATLLRLTHQFLDGLVTAAPAGVDLEQLAAALTFDPAGEFQALCSPAEDWPDERMMELRHHRWPGTLRCATRGNLMITLVQDIPPRAVVETARRHNPEASFGIGLPRTGLPGAAMSMADARAALPLADPGQVKYFADHWLLATLAPTAQRFAVLLEPCRQVARQHPDLAETVLRFAENGFSLSATARVLHVHPNTVKYRLQRWQQLTDWDVRTWQGLSSTIIALGLPTL
;
A
#
# COMPACT_ATOMS: atom_id res chain seq x y z
N MET A 1 31.35 -45.14 60.10
CA MET A 1 32.24 -45.07 58.93
C MET A 1 31.50 -45.71 57.78
N VAL A 2 30.94 -44.89 56.90
CA VAL A 2 30.31 -45.31 55.65
C VAL A 2 31.00 -44.48 54.58
N GLU A 3 31.68 -45.14 53.65
CA GLU A 3 32.35 -44.49 52.52
C GLU A 3 31.32 -43.82 51.58
N PRO A 4 31.66 -42.69 50.95
CA PRO A 4 30.84 -42.13 49.88
C PRO A 4 31.21 -42.78 48.54
N VAL A 5 30.19 -43.28 47.85
CA VAL A 5 30.28 -43.72 46.45
C VAL A 5 30.47 -42.50 45.56
N THR A 6 31.56 -42.51 44.78
CA THR A 6 31.89 -41.55 43.73
C THR A 6 31.23 -41.99 42.43
N GLU A 7 29.97 -41.62 42.22
CA GLU A 7 29.31 -41.72 40.90
C GLU A 7 28.94 -40.31 40.43
N GLY A 8 29.63 -39.82 39.41
CA GLY A 8 29.33 -38.52 38.80
C GLY A 8 30.30 -38.01 37.74
N ALA A 9 31.58 -38.44 37.75
CA ALA A 9 32.58 -37.96 36.79
C ALA A 9 32.71 -38.81 35.52
N GLY A 10 32.41 -40.12 35.59
CA GLY A 10 32.63 -41.07 34.47
C GLY A 10 31.63 -40.94 33.31
N ALA A 11 30.35 -40.70 33.58
CA ALA A 11 29.30 -40.65 32.54
C ALA A 11 29.36 -39.40 31.64
N GLN A 12 29.90 -38.29 32.16
CA GLN A 12 30.10 -37.05 31.40
C GLN A 12 31.38 -37.08 30.55
N ALA A 13 32.41 -37.82 30.98
CA ALA A 13 33.63 -38.04 30.22
C ALA A 13 33.42 -38.98 29.03
N ASP A 14 32.67 -40.07 29.21
CA ASP A 14 32.34 -41.07 28.17
C ASP A 14 31.50 -40.49 27.02
N THR A 15 30.66 -39.48 27.32
CA THR A 15 29.83 -38.78 26.33
C THR A 15 30.56 -37.66 25.59
N ALA A 16 31.64 -37.13 26.17
CA ALA A 16 32.51 -36.10 25.58
C ALA A 16 33.53 -36.70 24.60
N GLU A 17 34.23 -37.77 24.98
CA GLU A 17 35.11 -38.52 24.05
C GLU A 17 34.32 -39.10 22.87
N ALA A 18 33.07 -39.50 23.10
CA ALA A 18 32.20 -39.93 22.01
C ALA A 18 31.90 -38.81 21.01
N TRP A 19 31.77 -37.53 21.42
CA TRP A 19 31.41 -36.44 20.49
C TRP A 19 32.59 -35.86 19.70
N GLN A 20 33.81 -36.16 20.12
CA GLN A 20 35.03 -35.59 19.56
C GLN A 20 35.09 -35.61 18.02
N PRO A 21 34.64 -36.68 17.31
CA PRO A 21 34.61 -36.69 15.84
C PRO A 21 33.73 -35.60 15.21
N VAL A 22 32.61 -35.24 15.87
CA VAL A 22 31.73 -34.17 15.37
C VAL A 22 32.31 -32.79 15.66
N VAL A 23 33.00 -32.62 16.81
CA VAL A 23 33.71 -31.38 17.14
C VAL A 23 34.79 -31.10 16.09
N GLU A 24 35.67 -32.07 15.83
CA GLU A 24 36.74 -31.96 14.83
C GLU A 24 36.19 -31.71 13.42
N LEU A 25 35.09 -32.36 13.07
CA LEU A 25 34.38 -32.13 11.80
C LEU A 25 33.88 -30.67 11.68
N CYS A 26 33.27 -30.14 12.74
CA CYS A 26 32.75 -28.77 12.74
C CYS A 26 33.86 -27.73 12.70
N GLU A 27 34.95 -27.94 13.42
CA GLU A 27 36.13 -27.05 13.41
C GLU A 27 36.82 -27.04 12.05
N SER A 28 37.03 -28.22 11.46
CA SER A 28 37.56 -28.36 10.11
C SER A 28 36.69 -27.66 9.07
N LEU A 29 35.37 -27.89 9.12
CA LEU A 29 34.44 -27.24 8.20
C LEU A 29 34.35 -25.72 8.42
N ALA A 30 34.47 -25.25 9.67
CA ALA A 30 34.49 -23.84 10.01
C ALA A 30 35.70 -23.11 9.36
N ALA A 31 36.87 -23.75 9.33
CA ALA A 31 38.06 -23.23 8.66
C ALA A 31 37.89 -23.17 7.13
N GLU A 32 37.07 -24.05 6.55
CA GLU A 32 36.83 -24.14 5.11
C GLU A 32 35.62 -23.32 4.61
N LEU A 33 34.87 -22.66 5.50
CA LEU A 33 33.72 -21.83 5.13
C LEU A 33 33.99 -20.85 3.97
N PRO A 34 35.14 -20.16 3.87
CA PRO A 34 35.43 -19.28 2.73
C PRO A 34 35.32 -19.95 1.36
N THR A 35 35.48 -21.28 1.28
CA THR A 35 35.36 -22.05 0.03
C THR A 35 33.98 -22.70 -0.16
N VAL A 36 33.27 -22.97 0.94
CA VAL A 36 31.95 -23.63 0.95
C VAL A 36 30.83 -22.60 0.74
N ILE A 37 30.92 -21.45 1.40
CA ILE A 37 29.87 -20.42 1.41
C ILE A 37 29.55 -19.89 0.00
N PRO A 38 30.53 -19.58 -0.87
CA PRO A 38 30.22 -19.14 -2.23
C PRO A 38 29.33 -20.14 -2.99
N LYS A 39 29.54 -21.45 -2.79
CA LYS A 39 28.75 -22.51 -3.43
C LYS A 39 27.32 -22.59 -2.87
N ILE A 40 27.16 -22.38 -1.56
CA ILE A 40 25.84 -22.31 -0.93
C ILE A 40 25.10 -21.07 -1.44
N VAL A 41 25.77 -19.92 -1.51
CA VAL A 41 25.21 -18.68 -2.04
C VAL A 41 24.83 -18.82 -3.51
N ASP A 42 25.65 -19.47 -4.33
CA ASP A 42 25.32 -19.80 -5.72
C ASP A 42 24.04 -20.64 -5.81
N ARG A 43 23.89 -21.64 -4.94
CA ARG A 43 22.69 -22.49 -4.88
C ARG A 43 21.45 -21.68 -4.50
N ILE A 44 21.55 -20.84 -3.47
CA ILE A 44 20.45 -19.95 -3.03
C ILE A 44 20.04 -19.02 -4.18
N ARG A 45 21.00 -18.36 -4.84
CA ARG A 45 20.72 -17.42 -5.94
C ARG A 45 20.19 -18.10 -7.20
N LEU A 46 20.56 -19.36 -7.42
CA LEU A 46 20.06 -20.16 -8.53
C LEU A 46 18.60 -20.59 -8.31
N GLU A 47 18.28 -21.09 -7.10
CA GLU A 47 16.93 -21.56 -6.76
C GLU A 47 15.97 -20.39 -6.49
N ILE A 48 16.49 -19.26 -6.00
CA ILE A 48 15.70 -18.10 -5.59
C ILE A 48 16.20 -16.85 -6.32
N PRO A 49 15.77 -16.62 -7.59
CA PRO A 49 16.25 -15.48 -8.38
C PRO A 49 16.05 -14.11 -7.73
N SER A 50 15.03 -13.95 -6.87
CA SER A 50 14.78 -12.72 -6.11
C SER A 50 15.96 -12.29 -5.22
N TYR A 51 16.86 -13.20 -4.83
CA TYR A 51 18.05 -12.87 -4.04
C TYR A 51 19.11 -12.08 -4.80
N GLN A 52 18.98 -11.93 -6.12
CA GLN A 52 19.88 -11.09 -6.91
C GLN A 52 19.82 -9.61 -6.51
N ILE A 53 18.75 -9.16 -5.84
CA ILE A 53 18.61 -7.80 -5.31
C ILE A 53 19.58 -7.50 -4.15
N VAL A 54 20.01 -8.54 -3.42
CA VAL A 54 20.94 -8.41 -2.31
C VAL A 54 22.37 -8.37 -2.87
N ASP A 55 23.24 -7.52 -2.35
CA ASP A 55 24.66 -7.56 -2.72
C ASP A 55 25.28 -8.94 -2.44
N ARG A 56 26.11 -9.45 -3.37
CA ARG A 56 26.67 -10.80 -3.24
C ARG A 56 27.63 -10.93 -2.08
N GLU A 57 28.55 -9.98 -1.91
CA GLU A 57 29.54 -10.00 -0.85
C GLU A 57 28.84 -9.90 0.51
N GLN A 58 27.83 -9.03 0.62
CA GLN A 58 26.98 -8.93 1.80
C GLN A 58 26.29 -10.26 2.12
N GLN A 59 25.69 -10.91 1.12
CA GLN A 59 25.05 -12.21 1.31
C GLN A 59 26.05 -13.28 1.79
N GLU A 60 27.23 -13.36 1.20
CA GLU A 60 28.28 -14.30 1.63
C GLU A 60 28.73 -14.04 3.07
N ARG A 61 28.87 -12.79 3.50
CA ARG A 61 29.18 -12.43 4.89
C ARG A 61 28.10 -12.88 5.87
N ASP A 62 26.83 -12.65 5.53
CA ASP A 62 25.71 -13.00 6.40
C ASP A 62 25.55 -14.52 6.54
N VAL A 63 25.68 -15.25 5.43
CA VAL A 63 25.63 -16.72 5.39
C VAL A 63 26.83 -17.32 6.12
N THR A 64 28.02 -16.72 6.01
CA THR A 64 29.22 -17.13 6.78
C THR A 64 28.98 -17.00 8.28
N ARG A 65 28.52 -15.83 8.75
CA ARG A 65 28.25 -15.59 10.17
C ARG A 65 27.22 -16.59 10.71
N HIS A 66 26.16 -16.84 9.94
CA HIS A 66 25.11 -17.77 10.31
C HIS A 66 25.65 -19.20 10.50
N TYR A 67 26.45 -19.71 9.54
CA TYR A 67 26.98 -21.06 9.65
C TYR A 67 28.14 -21.23 10.63
N GLN A 68 28.93 -20.19 10.90
CA GLN A 68 29.88 -20.20 12.02
C GLN A 68 29.15 -20.44 13.35
N GLY A 69 28.02 -19.76 13.57
CA GLY A 69 27.15 -19.99 14.73
C GLY A 69 26.62 -21.41 14.76
N LEU A 70 26.07 -21.91 13.64
CA LEU A 70 25.53 -23.28 13.56
C LEU A 70 26.60 -24.34 13.88
N LEU A 71 27.78 -24.26 13.27
CA LEU A 71 28.87 -25.23 13.49
C LEU A 71 29.36 -25.21 14.94
N THR A 72 29.50 -24.01 15.52
CA THR A 72 29.81 -23.86 16.95
C THR A 72 28.73 -24.47 17.84
N GLY A 73 27.46 -24.28 17.45
CA GLY A 73 26.30 -24.84 18.14
C GLY A 73 26.26 -26.37 18.11
N VAL A 74 26.52 -26.95 16.94
CA VAL A 74 26.57 -28.39 16.73
C VAL A 74 27.73 -29.01 17.51
N ALA A 75 28.94 -28.43 17.45
CA ALA A 75 30.10 -28.88 18.22
C ALA A 75 29.80 -28.88 19.73
N ALA A 76 29.13 -27.84 20.24
CA ALA A 76 28.76 -27.72 21.65
C ALA A 76 27.42 -28.40 22.02
N ARG A 77 26.74 -29.08 21.08
CA ARG A 77 25.40 -29.68 21.26
C ARG A 77 24.38 -28.71 21.88
N ARG A 78 24.33 -27.48 21.37
CA ARG A 78 23.41 -26.44 21.83
C ARG A 78 22.47 -25.94 20.74
N SER A 79 21.30 -25.51 21.17
CA SER A 79 20.39 -24.66 20.40
C SER A 79 21.01 -23.28 20.13
N PRO A 80 20.44 -22.49 19.19
CA PRO A 80 20.94 -21.13 18.93
C PRO A 80 20.85 -20.25 20.17
N THR A 81 21.88 -19.43 20.39
CA THR A 81 21.93 -18.45 21.47
C THR A 81 21.01 -17.27 21.17
N ARG A 82 20.77 -16.44 22.18
CA ARG A 82 20.05 -15.17 22.01
C ARG A 82 20.72 -14.25 20.98
N GLU A 83 22.04 -14.21 20.93
CA GLU A 83 22.79 -13.37 19.99
C GLU A 83 22.62 -13.87 18.54
N GLU A 84 22.62 -15.18 18.32
CA GLU A 84 22.42 -15.78 17.01
C GLU A 84 20.98 -15.58 16.50
N ILE A 85 19.99 -15.69 17.39
CA ILE A 85 18.60 -15.34 17.08
C ILE A 85 18.47 -13.84 16.77
N GLN A 86 19.16 -12.98 17.53
CA GLN A 86 19.14 -11.54 17.30
C GLN A 86 19.82 -11.16 15.96
N ALA A 87 20.84 -11.90 15.54
CA ALA A 87 21.46 -11.71 14.23
C ALA A 87 20.49 -12.08 13.09
N ALA A 88 19.74 -13.19 13.23
CA ALA A 88 18.69 -13.56 12.28
C ALA A 88 17.57 -12.52 12.24
N HIS A 89 17.16 -11.99 13.40
CA HIS A 89 16.21 -10.88 13.51
C HIS A 89 16.71 -9.62 12.78
N ALA A 90 17.96 -9.21 13.01
CA ALA A 90 18.54 -8.05 12.34
C ALA A 90 18.58 -8.22 10.80
N LEU A 91 18.96 -9.41 10.33
CA LEU A 91 18.96 -9.76 8.92
C LEU A 91 17.55 -9.66 8.30
N GLY A 92 16.52 -10.12 9.02
CA GLY A 92 15.13 -10.01 8.57
C GLY A 92 14.69 -8.56 8.33
N ALA A 93 15.01 -7.66 9.26
CA ALA A 93 14.72 -6.23 9.10
C ALA A 93 15.50 -5.59 7.94
N GLU A 94 16.77 -5.94 7.76
CA GLU A 94 17.60 -5.46 6.64
C GLU A 94 17.06 -5.91 5.28
N ARG A 95 16.62 -7.17 5.17
CA ARG A 95 16.05 -7.73 3.94
C ARG A 95 14.70 -7.10 3.59
N ALA A 96 13.90 -6.74 4.59
CA ALA A 96 12.71 -5.91 4.39
C ALA A 96 13.05 -4.55 3.78
N ALA A 97 14.07 -3.86 4.32
CA ALA A 97 14.52 -2.57 3.79
C ALA A 97 15.06 -2.65 2.35
N THR A 98 15.62 -3.80 1.97
CA THR A 98 16.10 -4.07 0.59
C THR A 98 14.95 -4.39 -0.38
N GLY A 99 13.75 -4.68 0.13
CA GLY A 99 12.59 -5.08 -0.70
C GLY A 99 12.59 -6.54 -1.15
N LEU A 100 13.38 -7.41 -0.48
CA LEU A 100 13.36 -8.85 -0.77
C LEU A 100 12.01 -9.46 -0.32
N PRO A 101 11.30 -10.26 -1.13
CA PRO A 101 10.06 -10.89 -0.69
C PRO A 101 10.24 -11.80 0.53
N LEU A 102 9.32 -11.75 1.50
CA LEU A 102 9.37 -12.58 2.72
C LEU A 102 9.50 -14.08 2.43
N HIS A 103 8.74 -14.60 1.44
CA HIS A 103 8.80 -16.01 1.09
C HIS A 103 10.22 -16.40 0.62
N ALA A 104 10.88 -15.54 -0.16
CA ALA A 104 12.24 -15.77 -0.63
C ALA A 104 13.23 -15.83 0.55
N LEU A 105 13.10 -14.91 1.51
CA LEU A 105 13.90 -14.91 2.73
C LEU A 105 13.78 -16.22 3.51
N VAL A 106 12.55 -16.68 3.75
CA VAL A 106 12.29 -17.94 4.47
C VAL A 106 12.82 -19.14 3.68
N GLU A 107 12.59 -19.18 2.37
CA GLU A 107 13.07 -20.23 1.48
C GLU A 107 14.61 -20.32 1.46
N ALA A 108 15.31 -19.19 1.51
CA ALA A 108 16.77 -19.17 1.55
C ALA A 108 17.36 -19.80 2.80
N TYR A 109 16.70 -19.66 3.97
CA TYR A 109 17.09 -20.42 5.16
C TYR A 109 16.97 -21.92 4.87
N HIS A 110 15.85 -22.39 4.32
CA HIS A 110 15.66 -23.82 4.03
C HIS A 110 16.69 -24.37 3.03
N VAL A 111 16.93 -23.66 1.92
CA VAL A 111 17.94 -24.04 0.93
C VAL A 111 19.32 -24.06 1.57
N GLY A 112 19.70 -22.99 2.27
CA GLY A 112 21.01 -22.93 2.92
C GLY A 112 21.22 -24.08 3.91
N TYR A 113 20.27 -24.32 4.81
CA TYR A 113 20.39 -25.39 5.81
C TYR A 113 20.48 -26.77 5.16
N ARG A 114 19.71 -27.01 4.09
CA ARG A 114 19.81 -28.25 3.29
C ARG A 114 21.22 -28.42 2.72
N GLU A 115 21.79 -27.37 2.12
CA GLU A 115 23.13 -27.42 1.55
C GLU A 115 24.20 -27.63 2.64
N MET A 116 24.14 -26.89 3.75
CA MET A 116 25.09 -27.06 4.85
C MET A 116 25.01 -28.47 5.46
N TRP A 117 23.79 -29.00 5.63
CA TRP A 117 23.58 -30.36 6.12
C TRP A 117 24.19 -31.42 5.19
N ASN A 118 24.01 -31.26 3.87
CA ASN A 118 24.62 -32.13 2.87
C ASN A 118 26.15 -32.07 2.92
N VAL A 119 26.73 -30.87 3.12
CA VAL A 119 28.19 -30.71 3.29
C VAL A 119 28.68 -31.43 4.55
N LEU A 120 28.01 -31.24 5.69
CA LEU A 120 28.34 -31.93 6.95
C LEU A 120 28.31 -33.46 6.78
N LEU A 121 27.24 -34.00 6.19
CA LEU A 121 27.10 -35.44 5.96
C LEU A 121 28.16 -35.99 4.98
N ALA A 122 28.46 -35.26 3.90
CA ALA A 122 29.46 -35.68 2.93
C ALA A 122 30.87 -35.74 3.58
N ARG A 123 31.20 -34.74 4.41
CA ARG A 123 32.48 -34.68 5.12
C ARG A 123 32.59 -35.71 6.24
N ALA A 124 31.51 -35.96 6.97
CA ALA A 124 31.46 -37.03 7.97
C ALA A 124 31.76 -38.39 7.32
N ARG A 125 31.15 -38.69 6.17
CA ARG A 125 31.37 -39.95 5.44
C ARG A 125 32.81 -40.14 4.97
N SER A 126 33.51 -39.06 4.64
CA SER A 126 34.88 -39.13 4.12
C SER A 126 35.97 -39.16 5.21
N HIS A 127 35.66 -38.77 6.45
CA HIS A 127 36.65 -38.66 7.54
C HIS A 127 36.44 -39.69 8.66
N ASP A 128 35.23 -39.78 9.23
CA ASP A 128 34.92 -40.73 10.31
C ASP A 128 33.44 -41.17 10.24
N PRO A 129 33.15 -42.45 9.94
CA PRO A 129 31.80 -42.99 9.93
C PRO A 129 31.02 -42.78 11.25
N ARG A 130 31.71 -42.69 12.40
CA ARG A 130 31.09 -42.42 13.71
C ARG A 130 30.44 -41.04 13.77
N ALA A 131 31.07 -40.02 13.17
CA ALA A 131 30.52 -38.67 13.09
C ALA A 131 29.18 -38.65 12.35
N GLY A 132 29.04 -39.48 11.30
CA GLY A 132 27.80 -39.58 10.53
C GLY A 132 26.61 -40.06 11.37
N ALA A 133 26.77 -41.14 12.14
CA ALA A 133 25.73 -41.65 13.04
C ALA A 133 25.37 -40.63 14.15
N GLN A 134 26.38 -39.91 14.63
CA GLN A 134 26.24 -38.91 15.67
C GLN A 134 25.49 -37.66 15.19
N LEU A 135 25.74 -37.20 13.96
CA LEU A 135 24.97 -36.12 13.34
C LEU A 135 23.49 -36.48 13.26
N VAL A 136 23.13 -37.73 12.92
CA VAL A 136 21.72 -38.15 12.87
C VAL A 136 21.00 -37.95 14.20
N SER A 137 21.67 -38.16 15.34
CA SER A 137 21.07 -37.98 16.67
C SER A 137 20.74 -36.51 17.02
N ILE A 138 21.32 -35.53 16.32
CA ILE A 138 21.09 -34.10 16.58
C ILE A 138 20.24 -33.42 15.50
N VAL A 139 19.64 -34.17 14.57
CA VAL A 139 18.78 -33.61 13.51
C VAL A 139 17.68 -32.72 14.11
N GLY A 140 17.08 -33.14 15.23
CA GLY A 140 16.07 -32.32 15.93
C GLY A 140 16.62 -30.98 16.44
N MET A 141 17.89 -30.93 16.85
CA MET A 141 18.54 -29.68 17.26
C MET A 141 18.80 -28.77 16.05
N VAL A 142 19.29 -29.32 14.94
CA VAL A 142 19.50 -28.55 13.70
C VAL A 142 18.16 -28.04 13.14
N TRP A 143 17.08 -28.81 13.29
CA TRP A 143 15.73 -28.33 12.97
C TRP A 143 15.31 -27.15 13.86
N THR A 144 15.62 -27.20 15.16
CA THR A 144 15.41 -26.05 16.08
C THR A 144 16.19 -24.81 15.64
N TRP A 145 17.41 -24.99 15.11
CA TRP A 145 18.18 -23.90 14.51
C TRP A 145 17.46 -23.27 13.31
N VAL A 146 16.97 -24.10 12.38
CA VAL A 146 16.18 -23.65 11.22
C VAL A 146 14.97 -22.86 11.70
N GLN A 147 14.16 -23.45 12.57
CA GLN A 147 12.91 -22.88 13.04
C GLN A 147 13.11 -21.54 13.75
N HIS A 148 14.04 -21.46 14.71
CA HIS A 148 14.27 -20.22 15.45
C HIS A 148 14.85 -19.12 14.57
N SER A 149 15.78 -19.45 13.68
CA SER A 149 16.41 -18.45 12.80
C SER A 149 15.43 -17.92 11.76
N SER A 150 14.68 -18.80 11.08
CA SER A 150 13.71 -18.39 10.07
C SER A 150 12.54 -17.62 10.68
N SER A 151 12.02 -18.05 11.84
CA SER A 151 10.93 -17.33 12.52
C SER A 151 11.36 -15.95 12.99
N ALA A 152 12.54 -15.82 13.63
CA ALA A 152 13.04 -14.53 14.09
C ALA A 152 13.27 -13.55 12.93
N ALA A 153 13.79 -14.04 11.79
CA ALA A 153 13.94 -13.23 10.60
C ALA A 153 12.57 -12.80 10.00
N ALA A 154 11.60 -13.71 9.93
CA ALA A 154 10.26 -13.43 9.40
C ALA A 154 9.47 -12.43 10.28
N GLU A 155 9.56 -12.57 11.60
CA GLU A 155 8.95 -11.64 12.55
C GLU A 155 9.52 -10.23 12.40
N ALA A 156 10.85 -10.10 12.36
CA ALA A 156 11.54 -8.83 12.19
C ALA A 156 11.23 -8.18 10.84
N TYR A 157 11.18 -8.98 9.77
CA TYR A 157 10.77 -8.54 8.45
C TYR A 157 9.38 -7.91 8.50
N GLY A 158 8.40 -8.63 9.05
CA GLY A 158 7.02 -8.15 9.14
C GLY A 158 6.89 -6.89 10.00
N ALA A 159 7.64 -6.81 11.10
CA ALA A 159 7.69 -5.62 11.94
C ALA A 159 8.28 -4.41 11.20
N ALA A 160 9.37 -4.61 10.44
CA ALA A 160 10.02 -3.57 9.66
C ALA A 160 9.10 -3.01 8.54
N VAL A 161 8.42 -3.89 7.79
CA VAL A 161 7.45 -3.46 6.76
C VAL A 161 6.32 -2.64 7.38
N ARG A 162 5.69 -3.14 8.46
CA ARG A 162 4.61 -2.39 9.14
C ARG A 162 5.08 -1.05 9.69
N ALA A 163 6.31 -0.98 10.23
CA ALA A 163 6.87 0.27 10.74
C ALA A 163 7.14 1.29 9.61
N ALA A 164 7.58 0.81 8.44
CA ALA A 164 7.75 1.64 7.25
C ALA A 164 6.41 2.17 6.74
N ASP A 165 5.40 1.30 6.60
CA ASP A 165 4.05 1.69 6.18
C ASP A 165 3.41 2.70 7.13
N ALA A 166 3.50 2.47 8.45
CA ALA A 166 3.00 3.40 9.45
C ALA A 166 3.71 4.76 9.38
N THR A 167 5.01 4.77 9.07
CA THR A 167 5.78 6.00 8.86
C THR A 167 5.34 6.74 7.60
N LEU A 168 5.20 6.05 6.47
CA LEU A 168 4.69 6.64 5.23
C LEU A 168 3.27 7.18 5.39
N LEU A 169 2.40 6.46 6.10
CA LEU A 169 1.04 6.92 6.37
C LEU A 169 1.04 8.18 7.25
N ARG A 170 1.82 8.19 8.33
CA ARG A 170 1.96 9.38 9.19
C ARG A 170 2.47 10.60 8.40
N LEU A 171 3.49 10.43 7.57
CA LEU A 171 4.00 11.49 6.71
C LEU A 171 2.95 11.96 5.69
N THR A 172 2.17 11.02 5.13
CA THR A 172 1.06 11.33 4.21
C THR A 172 0.00 12.19 4.91
N HIS A 173 -0.43 11.83 6.13
CA HIS A 173 -1.36 12.65 6.91
C HIS A 173 -0.80 14.04 7.19
N GLN A 174 0.45 14.13 7.68
CA GLN A 174 1.11 15.41 7.95
C GLN A 174 1.18 16.30 6.70
N PHE A 175 1.49 15.72 5.54
CA PHE A 175 1.54 16.42 4.27
C PHE A 175 0.16 16.91 3.82
N LEU A 176 -0.86 16.03 3.81
CA LEU A 176 -2.22 16.40 3.42
C LEU A 176 -2.85 17.44 4.37
N ASP A 177 -2.55 17.37 5.67
CA ASP A 177 -3.00 18.38 6.62
C ASP A 177 -2.30 19.72 6.36
N GLY A 178 -0.98 19.71 6.19
CA GLY A 178 -0.20 20.92 5.90
C GLY A 178 -0.53 21.59 4.56
N LEU A 179 -1.04 20.84 3.57
CA LEU A 179 -1.57 21.41 2.33
C LEU A 179 -2.88 22.20 2.54
N VAL A 180 -3.70 21.83 3.52
CA VAL A 180 -5.04 22.43 3.72
C VAL A 180 -5.04 23.48 4.82
N THR A 181 -4.41 23.17 5.95
CA THR A 181 -4.15 24.12 7.01
C THR A 181 -2.73 24.61 6.82
N ALA A 182 -2.52 25.92 6.70
CA ALA A 182 -1.16 26.48 6.62
C ALA A 182 -0.25 25.75 7.61
N ALA A 183 0.83 25.15 7.10
CA ALA A 183 1.63 24.21 7.87
C ALA A 183 2.09 24.86 9.19
N PRO A 184 2.08 24.12 10.32
CA PRO A 184 2.62 24.63 11.57
C PRO A 184 4.04 25.16 11.37
N ALA A 185 4.41 26.20 12.13
CA ALA A 185 5.76 26.75 12.07
C ALA A 185 6.82 25.64 12.27
N GLY A 186 7.75 25.50 11.32
CA GLY A 186 8.80 24.49 11.33
C GLY A 186 8.50 23.21 10.52
N VAL A 187 7.31 23.07 9.91
CA VAL A 187 7.05 22.01 8.95
C VAL A 187 7.40 22.48 7.54
N ASP A 188 8.41 21.85 6.95
CA ASP A 188 8.79 22.05 5.55
C ASP A 188 8.00 21.08 4.64
N LEU A 189 7.02 21.62 3.91
CA LEU A 189 6.20 20.83 3.00
C LEU A 189 6.96 20.35 1.76
N GLU A 190 8.01 21.05 1.34
CA GLU A 190 8.85 20.59 0.22
C GLU A 190 9.64 19.35 0.65
N GLN A 191 10.19 19.36 1.86
CA GLN A 191 10.87 18.21 2.42
C GLN A 191 9.93 17.01 2.63
N LEU A 192 8.70 17.25 3.12
CA LEU A 192 7.69 16.20 3.26
C LEU A 192 7.27 15.62 1.91
N ALA A 193 7.05 16.47 0.89
CA ALA A 193 6.75 16.04 -0.46
C ALA A 193 7.86 15.15 -1.03
N ALA A 194 9.12 15.58 -0.92
CA ALA A 194 10.26 14.80 -1.38
C ALA A 194 10.40 13.45 -0.63
N ALA A 195 10.18 13.43 0.69
CA ALA A 195 10.18 12.20 1.48
C ALA A 195 9.05 11.23 1.07
N LEU A 196 7.93 11.77 0.59
CA LEU A 196 6.83 11.01 0.00
C LEU A 196 7.02 10.70 -1.48
N THR A 197 8.19 10.99 -2.04
CA THR A 197 8.58 10.80 -3.46
C THR A 197 7.83 11.67 -4.47
N PHE A 198 7.24 12.78 -4.02
CA PHE A 198 6.70 13.81 -4.89
C PHE A 198 7.79 14.82 -5.28
N ASP A 199 7.70 15.37 -6.48
CA ASP A 199 8.38 16.61 -6.88
C ASP A 199 7.56 17.81 -6.33
N PRO A 200 8.09 18.60 -5.39
CA PRO A 200 7.36 19.75 -4.82
C PRO A 200 6.93 20.80 -5.84
N ALA A 201 7.65 20.91 -6.97
CA ALA A 201 7.36 21.83 -8.07
C ALA A 201 6.56 21.18 -9.20
N GLY A 202 6.34 19.86 -9.14
CA GLY A 202 5.66 19.09 -10.19
C GLY A 202 4.16 19.35 -10.28
N GLU A 203 3.50 18.71 -11.24
CA GLU A 203 2.05 18.77 -11.42
C GLU A 203 1.35 17.73 -10.54
N PHE A 204 0.47 18.20 -9.65
CA PHE A 204 -0.34 17.38 -8.76
C PHE A 204 -1.78 17.28 -9.26
N GLN A 205 -2.39 16.13 -9.04
CA GLN A 205 -3.83 15.96 -9.18
C GLN A 205 -4.40 15.17 -8.01
N ALA A 206 -5.55 15.58 -7.50
CA ALA A 206 -6.21 14.93 -6.37
C ALA A 206 -7.49 14.20 -6.79
N LEU A 207 -7.79 13.13 -6.06
CA LEU A 207 -9.04 12.39 -6.09
C LEU A 207 -9.59 12.30 -4.67
N CYS A 208 -10.92 12.43 -4.53
CA CYS A 208 -11.64 12.24 -3.27
C CYS A 208 -12.71 11.17 -3.46
N SER A 209 -12.89 10.32 -2.44
CA SER A 209 -13.95 9.31 -2.35
C SER A 209 -14.50 9.26 -0.92
N PRO A 210 -15.73 8.78 -0.67
CA PRO A 210 -16.22 8.57 0.70
C PRO A 210 -15.32 7.60 1.46
N ALA A 211 -14.92 7.93 2.69
CA ALA A 211 -13.99 7.10 3.45
C ALA A 211 -14.54 5.71 3.80
N GLU A 212 -15.86 5.59 3.97
CA GLU A 212 -16.55 4.33 4.27
C GLU A 212 -16.40 3.26 3.17
N ASP A 213 -16.15 3.69 1.92
CA ASP A 213 -15.88 2.81 0.79
C ASP A 213 -14.47 2.18 0.85
N TRP A 214 -13.61 2.71 1.72
CA TRP A 214 -12.16 2.47 1.76
C TRP A 214 -11.67 2.05 3.16
N PRO A 215 -12.03 0.84 3.63
CA PRO A 215 -11.37 0.25 4.80
C PRO A 215 -9.87 0.09 4.57
N ASP A 216 -9.10 -0.02 5.67
CA ASP A 216 -7.63 -0.06 5.64
C ASP A 216 -7.06 -1.08 4.66
N GLU A 217 -7.68 -2.27 4.55
CA GLU A 217 -7.29 -3.34 3.62
C GLU A 217 -7.33 -2.88 2.15
N ARG A 218 -8.41 -2.22 1.71
CA ARG A 218 -8.52 -1.72 0.32
C ARG A 218 -7.58 -0.55 0.05
N MET A 219 -7.39 0.33 1.04
CA MET A 219 -6.40 1.40 0.92
C MET A 219 -4.98 0.85 0.82
N MET A 220 -4.68 -0.22 1.57
CA MET A 220 -3.40 -0.92 1.53
C MET A 220 -3.12 -1.43 0.11
N GLU A 221 -4.12 -2.02 -0.56
CA GLU A 221 -4.01 -2.50 -1.94
C GLU A 221 -3.69 -1.36 -2.92
N LEU A 222 -4.35 -0.20 -2.79
CA LEU A 222 -4.04 0.98 -3.62
C LEU A 222 -2.63 1.53 -3.39
N ARG A 223 -2.17 1.55 -2.14
CA ARG A 223 -0.83 2.06 -1.77
C ARG A 223 0.29 1.14 -2.26
N HIS A 224 0.09 -0.17 -2.21
CA HIS A 224 1.07 -1.17 -2.63
C HIS A 224 1.01 -1.50 -4.12
N HIS A 225 -0.01 -0.99 -4.84
CA HIS A 225 -0.06 -1.12 -6.29
C HIS A 225 1.15 -0.45 -6.94
N ARG A 226 1.72 -1.10 -7.96
CA ARG A 226 2.89 -0.59 -8.66
C ARG A 226 2.48 0.47 -9.68
N TRP A 227 2.56 1.73 -9.26
CA TRP A 227 2.27 2.88 -10.11
C TRP A 227 3.47 3.32 -10.95
N PRO A 228 3.25 3.93 -12.14
CA PRO A 228 4.33 4.54 -12.93
C PRO A 228 4.85 5.85 -12.32
N GLY A 229 4.06 6.50 -11.46
CA GLY A 229 4.41 7.72 -10.74
C GLY A 229 4.15 7.59 -9.24
N THR A 230 3.96 8.73 -8.56
CA THR A 230 3.76 8.76 -7.11
C THR A 230 2.28 8.88 -6.76
N LEU A 231 1.78 7.96 -5.93
CA LEU A 231 0.44 8.01 -5.34
C LEU A 231 0.55 7.95 -3.81
N ARG A 232 -0.13 8.88 -3.12
CA ARG A 232 -0.33 8.81 -1.67
C ARG A 232 -1.80 9.03 -1.35
N CYS A 233 -2.36 8.16 -0.51
CA CYS A 233 -3.74 8.28 -0.08
C CYS A 233 -3.88 8.07 1.43
N ALA A 234 -4.79 8.82 2.03
CA ALA A 234 -5.15 8.67 3.43
C ALA A 234 -6.57 9.16 3.70
N THR A 235 -7.16 8.70 4.80
CA THR A 235 -8.48 9.13 5.24
C THR A 235 -8.38 10.42 6.06
N ARG A 236 -9.26 11.36 5.79
CA ARG A 236 -9.42 12.59 6.58
C ARG A 236 -10.90 12.89 6.77
N GLY A 237 -11.37 12.75 8.01
CA GLY A 237 -12.80 12.82 8.31
C GLY A 237 -13.56 11.73 7.56
N ASN A 238 -14.57 12.12 6.78
CA ASN A 238 -15.40 11.21 5.98
C ASN A 238 -14.89 11.03 4.54
N LEU A 239 -13.67 11.46 4.21
CA LEU A 239 -13.12 11.37 2.87
C LEU A 239 -11.82 10.56 2.85
N MET A 240 -11.68 9.67 1.88
CA MET A 240 -10.37 9.26 1.38
C MET A 240 -9.88 10.34 0.42
N ILE A 241 -8.68 10.87 0.67
CA ILE A 241 -7.99 11.79 -0.22
C ILE A 241 -6.81 11.07 -0.84
N THR A 242 -6.71 11.11 -2.16
CA THR A 242 -5.58 10.56 -2.93
C THR A 242 -4.93 11.69 -3.71
N LEU A 243 -3.61 11.83 -3.59
CA LEU A 243 -2.82 12.76 -4.37
C LEU A 243 -1.88 11.97 -5.29
N VAL A 244 -1.81 12.39 -6.55
CA VAL A 244 -0.98 11.75 -7.57
C VAL A 244 -0.08 12.73 -8.32
N GLN A 245 1.05 12.23 -8.78
CA GLN A 245 1.94 12.83 -9.80
C GLN A 245 2.32 11.76 -10.81
N ASP A 246 2.40 12.13 -12.09
CA ASP A 246 2.74 11.22 -13.20
C ASP A 246 1.86 9.96 -13.31
N ILE A 247 0.64 10.02 -12.75
CA ILE A 247 -0.37 8.96 -12.83
C ILE A 247 -1.67 9.58 -13.33
N PRO A 248 -2.23 9.09 -14.45
CA PRO A 248 -3.52 9.59 -14.91
C PRO A 248 -4.64 9.12 -13.95
N PRO A 249 -5.54 10.00 -13.49
CA PRO A 249 -6.59 9.64 -12.52
C PRO A 249 -7.46 8.45 -12.95
N ARG A 250 -7.68 8.27 -14.26
CA ARG A 250 -8.42 7.12 -14.80
C ARG A 250 -7.80 5.78 -14.37
N ALA A 251 -6.47 5.68 -14.31
CA ALA A 251 -5.79 4.44 -13.91
C ALA A 251 -6.00 4.16 -12.41
N VAL A 252 -6.04 5.22 -11.59
CA VAL A 252 -6.39 5.11 -10.16
C VAL A 252 -7.81 4.61 -9.99
N VAL A 253 -8.77 5.22 -10.69
CA VAL A 253 -10.18 4.81 -10.67
C VAL A 253 -10.36 3.37 -11.16
N GLU A 254 -9.71 2.98 -12.26
CA GLU A 254 -9.82 1.62 -12.80
C GLU A 254 -9.29 0.57 -11.82
N THR A 255 -8.14 0.82 -11.18
CA THR A 255 -7.61 -0.07 -10.14
C THR A 255 -8.53 -0.09 -8.92
N ALA A 256 -8.97 1.08 -8.45
CA ALA A 256 -9.93 1.20 -7.35
C ALA A 256 -11.21 0.38 -7.58
N ARG A 257 -11.78 0.44 -8.78
CA ARG A 257 -12.99 -0.29 -9.15
C ARG A 257 -12.83 -1.81 -9.17
N ARG A 258 -11.61 -2.34 -9.28
CA ARG A 258 -11.37 -3.78 -9.10
C ARG A 258 -11.64 -4.23 -7.66
N HIS A 259 -11.46 -3.33 -6.69
CA HIS A 259 -11.66 -3.60 -5.27
C HIS A 259 -13.04 -3.13 -4.77
N ASN A 260 -13.59 -2.07 -5.36
CA ASN A 260 -14.94 -1.57 -5.09
C ASN A 260 -15.61 -1.00 -6.37
N PRO A 261 -16.47 -1.76 -7.07
CA PRO A 261 -17.13 -1.31 -8.29
C PRO A 261 -18.04 -0.08 -8.11
N GLU A 262 -18.59 0.12 -6.91
CA GLU A 262 -19.49 1.24 -6.58
C GLU A 262 -18.75 2.47 -6.05
N ALA A 263 -17.41 2.44 -6.02
CA ALA A 263 -16.61 3.58 -5.56
C ALA A 263 -16.85 4.81 -6.44
N SER A 264 -17.16 5.92 -5.76
CA SER A 264 -17.44 7.21 -6.39
C SER A 264 -16.29 8.16 -6.19
N PHE A 265 -15.96 8.95 -7.21
CA PHE A 265 -14.81 9.85 -7.16
C PHE A 265 -15.13 11.26 -7.61
N GLY A 266 -14.70 12.24 -6.81
CA GLY A 266 -14.49 13.60 -7.28
C GLY A 266 -13.02 13.78 -7.68
N ILE A 267 -12.75 14.34 -8.86
CA ILE A 267 -11.39 14.51 -9.38
C ILE A 267 -11.09 15.98 -9.62
N GLY A 268 -10.00 16.47 -9.03
CA GLY A 268 -9.57 17.86 -9.13
C GLY A 268 -8.86 18.18 -10.45
N LEU A 269 -8.54 19.45 -10.67
CA LEU A 269 -7.72 19.86 -11.82
C LEU A 269 -6.25 19.48 -11.62
N PRO A 270 -5.51 19.19 -12.70
CA PRO A 270 -4.05 19.12 -12.63
C PRO A 270 -3.49 20.52 -12.32
N ARG A 271 -2.60 20.62 -11.33
CA ARG A 271 -2.06 21.91 -10.85
C ARG A 271 -0.62 21.78 -10.38
N THR A 272 0.20 22.77 -10.74
CA THR A 272 1.63 22.79 -10.41
C THR A 272 1.91 23.26 -8.99
N GLY A 273 2.89 22.63 -8.35
CA GLY A 273 3.43 23.01 -7.05
C GLY A 273 2.52 22.68 -5.87
N LEU A 274 3.06 22.86 -4.66
CA LEU A 274 2.32 22.60 -3.41
C LEU A 274 1.02 23.43 -3.26
N PRO A 275 0.96 24.73 -3.61
CA PRO A 275 -0.31 25.45 -3.63
C PRO A 275 -1.31 24.85 -4.63
N GLY A 276 -0.80 24.36 -5.77
CA GLY A 276 -1.58 23.64 -6.76
C GLY A 276 -2.16 22.33 -6.22
N ALA A 277 -1.36 21.55 -5.48
CA ALA A 277 -1.83 20.32 -4.82
C ALA A 277 -3.01 20.61 -3.88
N ALA A 278 -2.91 21.65 -3.05
CA ALA A 278 -3.98 22.07 -2.15
C ALA A 278 -5.26 22.48 -2.89
N MET A 279 -5.12 23.24 -3.99
CA MET A 279 -6.26 23.61 -4.84
C MET A 279 -6.88 22.40 -5.52
N SER A 280 -6.08 21.45 -6.02
CA SER A 280 -6.59 20.23 -6.65
C SER A 280 -7.37 19.37 -5.66
N MET A 281 -6.90 19.27 -4.41
CA MET A 281 -7.63 18.60 -3.33
C MET A 281 -8.96 19.29 -3.02
N ALA A 282 -9.01 20.62 -3.04
CA ALA A 282 -10.26 21.36 -2.86
C ALA A 282 -11.24 21.13 -4.02
N ASP A 283 -10.74 21.13 -5.27
CA ASP A 283 -11.52 20.84 -6.47
C ASP A 283 -12.10 19.42 -6.42
N ALA A 284 -11.29 18.42 -6.09
CA ALA A 284 -11.71 17.02 -5.96
C ALA A 284 -12.79 16.84 -4.89
N ARG A 285 -12.60 17.46 -3.72
CA ARG A 285 -13.59 17.45 -2.64
C ARG A 285 -14.90 18.14 -3.04
N ALA A 286 -14.82 19.22 -3.81
CA ALA A 286 -15.98 19.97 -4.28
C ALA A 286 -16.76 19.22 -5.36
N ALA A 287 -16.09 18.41 -6.19
CA ALA A 287 -16.72 17.62 -7.24
C ALA A 287 -17.41 16.35 -6.71
N LEU A 288 -16.92 15.76 -5.61
CA LEU A 288 -17.42 14.48 -5.10
C LEU A 288 -18.93 14.46 -4.76
N PRO A 289 -19.52 15.49 -4.12
CA PRO A 289 -20.97 15.51 -3.84
C PRO A 289 -21.87 15.50 -5.07
N LEU A 290 -21.32 15.75 -6.27
CA LEU A 290 -22.07 15.65 -7.52
C LEU A 290 -22.10 14.22 -8.08
N ALA A 291 -21.32 13.30 -7.53
CA ALA A 291 -21.22 11.92 -7.99
C ALA A 291 -22.24 11.05 -7.27
N ASP A 292 -23.10 10.38 -8.03
CA ASP A 292 -23.88 9.25 -7.52
C ASP A 292 -22.96 8.03 -7.27
N PRO A 293 -23.39 7.02 -6.48
CA PRO A 293 -22.68 5.76 -6.33
C PRO A 293 -22.15 5.18 -7.66
N GLY A 294 -20.87 4.83 -7.69
CA GLY A 294 -20.15 4.31 -8.86
C GLY A 294 -19.75 5.36 -9.90
N GLN A 295 -20.14 6.63 -9.76
CA GLN A 295 -19.82 7.67 -10.73
C GLN A 295 -18.50 8.39 -10.43
N VAL A 296 -17.92 8.96 -11.47
CA VAL A 296 -16.75 9.84 -11.38
C VAL A 296 -17.15 11.21 -11.89
N LYS A 297 -16.85 12.25 -11.11
CA LYS A 297 -17.08 13.65 -11.49
C LYS A 297 -15.75 14.39 -11.52
N TYR A 298 -15.37 14.82 -12.70
CA TYR A 298 -14.24 15.72 -12.88
C TYR A 298 -14.68 17.15 -12.61
N PHE A 299 -13.91 17.86 -11.80
CA PHE A 299 -14.11 19.28 -11.53
C PHE A 299 -14.04 20.10 -12.82
N ALA A 300 -13.17 19.73 -13.78
CA ALA A 300 -13.05 20.40 -15.08
C ALA A 300 -14.40 20.54 -15.80
N ASP A 301 -15.23 19.50 -15.72
CA ASP A 301 -16.52 19.44 -16.43
C ASP A 301 -17.67 20.04 -15.61
N HIS A 302 -17.51 20.13 -14.28
CA HIS A 302 -18.59 20.48 -13.33
C HIS A 302 -18.24 21.65 -12.39
N TRP A 303 -17.20 22.43 -12.72
CA TRP A 303 -16.60 23.42 -11.82
C TRP A 303 -17.63 24.37 -11.21
N LEU A 304 -18.63 24.83 -11.98
CA LEU A 304 -19.65 25.77 -11.51
C LEU A 304 -20.48 25.18 -10.37
N LEU A 305 -21.03 23.97 -10.56
CA LEU A 305 -21.82 23.30 -9.54
C LEU A 305 -20.94 22.86 -8.37
N ALA A 306 -19.74 22.36 -8.65
CA ALA A 306 -18.79 21.91 -7.64
C ALA A 306 -18.38 23.06 -6.71
N THR A 307 -18.07 24.24 -7.25
CA THR A 307 -17.74 25.43 -6.45
C THR A 307 -18.91 25.91 -5.59
N LEU A 308 -20.16 25.77 -6.08
CA LEU A 308 -21.35 26.22 -5.35
C LEU A 308 -21.81 25.22 -4.28
N ALA A 309 -21.63 23.91 -4.51
CA ALA A 309 -22.15 22.83 -3.65
C ALA A 309 -21.78 22.95 -2.16
N PRO A 310 -20.52 23.26 -1.77
CA PRO A 310 -20.16 23.46 -0.36
C PRO A 310 -20.93 24.58 0.34
N THR A 311 -21.50 25.51 -0.43
CA THR A 311 -22.26 26.67 0.07
C THR A 311 -23.74 26.62 -0.31
N ALA A 312 -24.24 25.49 -0.83
CA ALA A 312 -25.60 25.36 -1.34
C ALA A 312 -26.67 25.76 -0.31
N GLN A 313 -26.41 25.56 1.00
CA GLN A 313 -27.34 25.91 2.07
C GLN A 313 -27.66 27.41 2.10
N ARG A 314 -26.68 28.26 1.75
CA ARG A 314 -26.86 29.71 1.70
C ARG A 314 -27.88 30.13 0.65
N PHE A 315 -28.03 29.32 -0.41
CA PHE A 315 -28.93 29.59 -1.52
C PHE A 315 -30.22 28.75 -1.45
N ALA A 316 -30.38 27.87 -0.45
CA ALA A 316 -31.51 26.94 -0.36
C ALA A 316 -32.86 27.67 -0.47
N VAL A 317 -33.05 28.79 0.23
CA VAL A 317 -34.29 29.58 0.17
C VAL A 317 -34.59 30.11 -1.25
N LEU A 318 -33.56 30.43 -2.03
CA LEU A 318 -33.70 30.91 -3.40
C LEU A 318 -33.98 29.78 -4.40
N LEU A 319 -33.40 28.60 -4.17
CA LEU A 319 -33.47 27.46 -5.09
C LEU A 319 -34.66 26.54 -4.82
N GLU A 320 -35.17 26.52 -3.58
CA GLU A 320 -36.20 25.59 -3.14
C GLU A 320 -37.53 25.70 -3.89
N PRO A 321 -38.05 26.90 -4.24
CA PRO A 321 -39.27 27.00 -5.05
C PRO A 321 -39.12 26.29 -6.41
N CYS A 322 -37.98 26.46 -7.08
CA CYS A 322 -37.67 25.77 -8.32
C CYS A 322 -37.54 24.25 -8.12
N ARG A 323 -36.88 23.82 -7.04
CA ARG A 323 -36.74 22.38 -6.70
C ARG A 323 -38.09 21.73 -6.38
N GLN A 324 -39.00 22.46 -5.75
CA GLN A 324 -40.36 21.99 -5.49
C GLN A 324 -41.13 21.76 -6.79
N VAL A 325 -41.06 22.72 -7.72
CA VAL A 325 -41.64 22.58 -9.07
C VAL A 325 -41.03 21.37 -9.79
N ALA A 326 -39.71 21.20 -9.72
CA ALA A 326 -39.03 20.05 -10.33
C ALA A 326 -39.54 18.70 -9.80
N ARG A 327 -39.77 18.60 -8.49
CA ARG A 327 -40.33 17.38 -7.86
C ARG A 327 -41.78 17.13 -8.26
N GLN A 328 -42.59 18.17 -8.42
CA GLN A 328 -44.00 18.07 -8.82
C GLN A 328 -44.17 17.82 -10.33
N HIS A 329 -43.21 18.29 -11.13
CA HIS A 329 -43.25 18.28 -12.59
C HIS A 329 -41.90 17.83 -13.19
N PRO A 330 -41.51 16.56 -13.00
CA PRO A 330 -40.19 16.05 -13.42
C PRO A 330 -39.98 16.11 -14.94
N ASP A 331 -41.04 15.98 -15.74
CA ASP A 331 -40.97 16.07 -17.20
C ASP A 331 -40.65 17.48 -17.70
N LEU A 332 -41.07 18.51 -16.94
CA LEU A 332 -40.70 19.90 -17.21
C LEU A 332 -39.22 20.14 -16.91
N ALA A 333 -38.75 19.69 -15.74
CA ALA A 333 -37.35 19.80 -15.34
C ALA A 333 -36.43 19.07 -16.33
N GLU A 334 -36.77 17.84 -16.73
CA GLU A 334 -36.05 17.09 -17.76
C GLU A 334 -36.02 17.88 -19.09
N THR A 335 -37.15 18.47 -19.49
CA THR A 335 -37.21 19.24 -20.74
C THR A 335 -36.30 20.46 -20.72
N VAL A 336 -36.17 21.15 -19.59
CA VAL A 336 -35.24 22.28 -19.44
C VAL A 336 -33.78 21.82 -19.50
N LEU A 337 -33.43 20.72 -18.82
CA LEU A 337 -32.08 20.15 -18.85
C LEU A 337 -31.70 19.72 -20.27
N ARG A 338 -32.57 18.96 -20.96
CA ARG A 338 -32.34 18.57 -22.37
C ARG A 338 -32.25 19.77 -23.31
N PHE A 339 -33.04 20.81 -23.05
CA PHE A 339 -32.94 22.06 -23.82
C PHE A 339 -31.57 22.72 -23.70
N ALA A 340 -31.01 22.77 -22.49
CA ALA A 340 -29.67 23.29 -22.26
C ALA A 340 -28.59 22.40 -22.92
N GLU A 341 -28.68 21.08 -22.77
CA GLU A 341 -27.73 20.11 -23.33
C GLU A 341 -27.73 20.08 -24.87
N ASN A 342 -28.86 20.41 -25.52
CA ASN A 342 -29.03 20.37 -26.96
C ASN A 342 -28.93 21.75 -27.63
N GLY A 343 -28.09 22.63 -27.07
CA GLY A 343 -27.76 23.94 -27.68
C GLY A 343 -28.96 24.88 -27.79
N PHE A 344 -29.90 24.80 -26.85
CA PHE A 344 -31.10 25.66 -26.80
C PHE A 344 -32.02 25.48 -28.02
N SER A 345 -31.98 24.31 -28.67
CA SER A 345 -32.79 24.00 -29.84
C SER A 345 -34.05 23.22 -29.46
N LEU A 346 -35.22 23.79 -29.73
CA LEU A 346 -36.51 23.11 -29.52
C LEU A 346 -36.59 21.81 -30.33
N SER A 347 -36.14 21.82 -31.58
CA SER A 347 -36.22 20.66 -32.48
C SER A 347 -35.27 19.54 -32.07
N ALA A 348 -34.06 19.87 -31.61
CA ALA A 348 -33.12 18.86 -31.11
C ALA A 348 -33.61 18.25 -29.78
N THR A 349 -34.09 19.10 -28.87
CA THR A 349 -34.70 18.69 -27.59
C THR A 349 -35.90 17.77 -27.82
N ALA A 350 -36.78 18.12 -28.75
CA ALA A 350 -37.97 17.35 -29.11
C ALA A 350 -37.60 15.95 -29.63
N ARG A 351 -36.53 15.86 -30.43
CA ARG A 351 -36.02 14.59 -30.96
C ARG A 351 -35.50 13.68 -29.85
N VAL A 352 -34.70 14.21 -28.92
CA VAL A 352 -34.14 13.45 -27.79
C VAL A 352 -35.22 13.01 -26.81
N LEU A 353 -36.23 13.85 -26.58
CA LEU A 353 -37.36 13.53 -25.70
C LEU A 353 -38.48 12.73 -26.37
N HIS A 354 -38.37 12.44 -27.67
CA HIS A 354 -39.41 11.78 -28.48
C HIS A 354 -40.80 12.46 -28.39
N VAL A 355 -40.83 13.80 -28.42
CA VAL A 355 -42.06 14.61 -28.40
C VAL A 355 -42.10 15.56 -29.60
N HIS A 356 -43.24 16.22 -29.82
CA HIS A 356 -43.33 17.28 -30.83
C HIS A 356 -42.65 18.58 -30.34
N PRO A 357 -42.01 19.40 -31.21
CA PRO A 357 -41.41 20.68 -30.81
C PRO A 357 -42.34 21.64 -30.06
N ASN A 358 -43.65 21.60 -30.37
CA ASN A 358 -44.65 22.37 -29.63
C ASN A 358 -44.79 21.93 -28.17
N THR A 359 -44.64 20.63 -27.89
CA THR A 359 -44.65 20.11 -26.52
C THR A 359 -43.45 20.64 -25.74
N VAL A 360 -42.26 20.69 -26.34
CA VAL A 360 -41.08 21.31 -25.71
C VAL A 360 -41.37 22.79 -25.42
N LYS A 361 -41.85 23.55 -26.42
CA LYS A 361 -42.18 24.97 -26.24
C LYS A 361 -43.18 25.17 -25.08
N TYR A 362 -44.23 24.36 -25.03
CA TYR A 362 -45.23 24.38 -23.97
C TYR A 362 -44.60 24.08 -22.61
N ARG A 363 -43.78 23.02 -22.50
CA ARG A 363 -43.13 22.65 -21.24
C ARG A 363 -42.19 23.74 -20.72
N LEU A 364 -41.40 24.38 -21.59
CA LEU A 364 -40.55 25.50 -21.20
C LEU A 364 -41.36 26.74 -20.76
N GLN A 365 -42.47 27.04 -21.43
CA GLN A 365 -43.38 28.11 -20.99
C GLN A 365 -44.04 27.78 -19.66
N ARG A 366 -44.43 26.54 -19.45
CA ARG A 366 -45.01 26.08 -18.19
C ARG A 366 -44.01 26.15 -17.04
N TRP A 367 -42.74 25.81 -17.29
CA TRP A 367 -41.66 25.99 -16.33
C TRP A 367 -41.54 27.44 -15.87
N GLN A 368 -41.49 28.38 -16.82
CA GLN A 368 -41.45 29.82 -16.51
C GLN A 368 -42.65 30.27 -15.68
N GLN A 369 -43.87 29.81 -15.98
CA GLN A 369 -45.07 30.17 -15.22
C GLN A 369 -45.07 29.64 -13.78
N LEU A 370 -44.36 28.54 -13.51
CA LEU A 370 -44.34 27.90 -12.19
C LEU A 370 -43.16 28.36 -11.33
N THR A 371 -42.05 28.77 -11.96
CA THR A 371 -40.80 29.13 -11.27
C THR A 371 -40.45 30.62 -11.35
N ASP A 372 -41.19 31.39 -12.16
CA ASP A 372 -40.86 32.75 -12.59
C ASP A 372 -39.51 32.88 -13.33
N TRP A 373 -38.87 31.77 -13.71
CA TRP A 373 -37.58 31.76 -14.40
C TRP A 373 -37.72 31.48 -15.89
N ASP A 374 -37.41 32.49 -16.71
CA ASP A 374 -37.33 32.33 -18.17
C ASP A 374 -36.00 31.71 -18.58
N VAL A 375 -36.05 30.43 -18.98
CA VAL A 375 -34.90 29.65 -19.46
C VAL A 375 -34.31 30.12 -20.79
N ARG A 376 -34.92 31.11 -21.45
CA ARG A 376 -34.32 31.81 -22.60
C ARG A 376 -33.44 32.99 -22.19
N THR A 377 -33.50 33.39 -20.92
CA THR A 377 -32.62 34.42 -20.36
C THR A 377 -31.45 33.77 -19.65
N TRP A 378 -30.31 34.45 -19.61
CA TRP A 378 -29.15 34.00 -18.84
C TRP A 378 -29.51 33.75 -17.37
N GLN A 379 -30.21 34.69 -16.73
CA GLN A 379 -30.56 34.61 -15.31
C GLN A 379 -31.50 33.43 -15.03
N GLY A 380 -32.59 33.29 -15.78
CA GLY A 380 -33.55 32.20 -15.55
C GLY A 380 -32.97 30.81 -15.84
N LEU A 381 -32.17 30.69 -16.91
CA LEU A 381 -31.52 29.43 -17.24
C LEU A 381 -30.47 29.04 -16.19
N SER A 382 -29.52 29.94 -15.88
CA SER A 382 -28.45 29.66 -14.91
C SER A 382 -29.00 29.34 -13.53
N SER A 383 -29.99 30.09 -13.03
CA SER A 383 -30.68 29.77 -11.78
C SER A 383 -31.34 28.40 -11.82
N THR A 384 -32.00 28.04 -12.93
CA THR A 384 -32.61 26.71 -13.10
C THR A 384 -31.56 25.61 -13.06
N ILE A 385 -30.48 25.72 -13.84
CA ILE A 385 -29.42 24.71 -13.89
C ILE A 385 -28.75 24.55 -12.53
N ILE A 386 -28.49 25.65 -11.81
CA ILE A 386 -27.94 25.60 -10.45
C ILE A 386 -28.93 24.93 -9.48
N ALA A 387 -30.22 25.29 -9.54
CA ALA A 387 -31.24 24.71 -8.66
C ALA A 387 -31.39 23.19 -8.84
N LEU A 388 -31.35 22.72 -10.10
CA LEU A 388 -31.50 21.31 -10.46
C LEU A 388 -30.21 20.50 -10.30
N GLY A 389 -29.05 21.11 -10.53
CA GLY A 389 -27.76 20.42 -10.54
C GLY A 389 -27.04 20.36 -9.20
N LEU A 390 -27.36 21.26 -8.25
CA LEU A 390 -26.81 21.17 -6.91
C LEU A 390 -27.47 20.01 -6.13
N PRO A 391 -26.71 19.24 -5.33
CA PRO A 391 -27.27 18.21 -4.49
C PRO A 391 -28.27 18.81 -3.49
N THR A 392 -29.27 18.02 -3.11
CA THR A 392 -30.16 18.33 -1.99
C THR A 392 -29.40 18.11 -0.69
N LEU A 393 -29.42 19.13 0.18
CA LEU A 393 -28.78 19.10 1.50
C LEU A 393 -29.68 18.43 2.53
#